data_AF-A0A3M2BRG4-F1
#
_entry.id   AF-A0A3M2BRG4-F1
#
_cell.length_a   1.000
_cell.length_b   1.000
_cell.length_c   1.000
_cell.angle_alpha   90.00
_cell.angle_beta   90.00
_cell.angle_gamma   90.00
#
_symmetry.space_group_name_H-M   'P 1'
#
loop_
_entity.id
_entity.type
_entity.pdbx_description
1 polymer ?
#
loop_
_entity_poly.entity_id
_entity_poly.type
_entity_poly.pdbx_seq_one_letter_code
_entity_poly.pdbx_strand_id
1 'polypeptide(L)'
;MAREARLPAVGHRVMRPFWEALESPTGPTEISAVWRAQLGEDYEPLSGFLRLTGRKASGYPCPYPSGLGCPRRIVDHGGDNIVAVCGDSPKRCDRIELSPADILVYEIDLPELCAFIAKALDFEPARPPKPTKGMDDMWSIGACALSSGGDHLPVYLALPRSDEAFRHAVAELMLSTSGAFVLLTPLSHRTDADTIGRIRSRQGFYRTLEDLLSLDDQGRLVAGSSLADELRGDRDPTEVPDTFRRTGEYWEIAFRGKQIRLKDAKGLRCLEVLLQHPGRDFEPIEIEQAVGSRPAPPPTDHPDHDPRVASVDLGPQADKKTLDQCRKRLDDIRAELVEAKANQDRGKSERLLEEEEQVNAYLSNALGLGGRARRLRDPGKRARDRVRAAIRSSRRAILRELPALDEHLTATLKGGAEWSYRPEHSPDWRF
;
A
#
# COMPACT_ATOMS: atom_id res chain seq x y z
N MET A 1 3.08 -5.43 3.84
CA MET A 1 3.09 -6.63 2.99
C MET A 1 4.41 -6.66 2.25
N ALA A 2 5.23 -7.68 2.49
CA ALA A 2 6.48 -7.87 1.75
C ALA A 2 6.12 -8.14 0.28
N ARG A 3 6.51 -7.22 -0.60
CA ARG A 3 6.41 -7.41 -2.05
C ARG A 3 7.42 -8.52 -2.39
N GLU A 4 7.00 -9.55 -3.11
CA GLU A 4 7.92 -10.59 -3.61
C GLU A 4 9.12 -9.92 -4.28
N ALA A 5 10.32 -10.20 -3.78
CA ALA A 5 11.55 -9.74 -4.38
C ALA A 5 11.56 -10.23 -5.82
N ARG A 6 11.52 -9.29 -6.78
CA ARG A 6 11.65 -9.61 -8.19
C ARG A 6 13.04 -10.24 -8.33
N LEU A 7 13.10 -11.53 -8.62
CA LEU A 7 14.36 -12.22 -8.84
C LEU A 7 15.10 -11.48 -9.96
N PRO A 8 16.40 -11.16 -9.79
CA PRO A 8 17.18 -10.53 -10.84
C PRO A 8 17.12 -11.39 -12.11
N ALA A 9 17.16 -10.75 -13.27
CA ALA A 9 17.23 -11.46 -14.54
C ALA A 9 18.40 -12.46 -14.53
N VAL A 10 18.24 -13.61 -15.18
CA VAL A 10 19.25 -14.67 -15.20
C VAL A 10 20.61 -14.09 -15.66
N GLY A 11 21.64 -14.17 -14.81
CA GLY A 11 22.99 -13.61 -15.07
C GLY A 11 23.29 -12.28 -14.33
N HIS A 12 22.30 -11.62 -13.74
CA HIS A 12 22.50 -10.33 -13.07
C HIS A 12 22.90 -10.48 -11.59
N ARG A 13 23.92 -9.73 -11.16
CA ARG A 13 24.40 -9.69 -9.77
C ARG A 13 23.97 -8.42 -9.04
N VAL A 14 23.54 -8.59 -7.78
CA VAL A 14 23.08 -7.50 -6.90
C VAL A 14 24.26 -6.94 -6.11
N MET A 15 24.47 -5.63 -6.17
CA MET A 15 25.60 -4.92 -5.58
C MET A 15 25.32 -4.40 -4.15
N ARG A 16 24.75 -5.24 -3.29
CA ARG A 16 24.36 -4.79 -1.93
C ARG A 16 25.50 -4.10 -1.15
N PRO A 17 26.74 -4.61 -1.10
CA PRO A 17 27.83 -3.94 -0.37
C PRO A 17 28.12 -2.52 -0.85
N PHE A 18 27.97 -2.25 -2.14
CA PHE A 18 28.15 -0.90 -2.70
C PHE A 18 27.04 0.05 -2.24
N TRP A 19 25.78 -0.40 -2.28
CA TRP A 19 24.65 0.38 -1.80
C TRP A 19 24.71 0.62 -0.29
N GLU A 20 25.20 -0.35 0.49
CA GLU A 20 25.45 -0.19 1.93
C GLU A 20 26.55 0.86 2.20
N ALA A 21 27.60 0.89 1.38
CA ALA A 21 28.67 1.87 1.51
C ALA A 21 28.17 3.31 1.28
N LEU A 22 27.25 3.51 0.33
CA LEU A 22 26.59 4.80 0.07
C LEU A 22 25.78 5.32 1.26
N GLU A 23 25.18 4.44 2.05
CA GLU A 23 24.39 4.79 3.24
C GLU A 23 25.21 4.76 4.55
N SER A 24 26.54 4.65 4.45
CA SER A 24 27.41 4.60 5.62
C SER A 24 27.40 5.92 6.40
N PRO A 25 27.23 5.91 7.75
CA PRO A 25 27.18 7.13 8.56
C PRO A 25 28.46 7.97 8.49
N THR A 26 29.62 7.34 8.29
CA THR A 26 30.93 8.00 8.17
C THR A 26 31.20 8.53 6.75
N GLY A 27 30.28 8.30 5.82
CA GLY A 27 30.45 8.55 4.39
C GLY A 27 31.35 7.50 3.71
N PRO A 28 31.22 7.31 2.40
CA PRO A 28 31.97 6.32 1.64
C PRO A 28 33.35 6.88 1.28
N THR A 29 34.21 7.12 2.28
CA THR A 29 35.56 7.67 2.08
C THR A 29 36.60 6.72 2.64
N GLU A 30 37.27 5.98 1.76
CA GLU A 30 38.14 4.86 2.13
C GLU A 30 39.30 4.65 1.15
N ILE A 31 40.30 3.87 1.55
CA ILE A 31 41.41 3.46 0.68
C ILE A 31 41.03 2.29 -0.22
N SER A 32 41.79 2.10 -1.31
CA SER A 32 41.54 1.04 -2.31
C SER A 32 41.50 -0.37 -1.68
N ALA A 33 42.31 -0.63 -0.66
CA ALA A 33 42.33 -1.91 0.05
C ALA A 33 41.01 -2.21 0.79
N VAL A 34 40.39 -1.20 1.41
CA VAL A 34 39.09 -1.35 2.10
C VAL A 34 37.98 -1.52 1.08
N TRP A 35 37.98 -0.72 0.01
CA TRP A 35 37.02 -0.85 -1.09
C TRP A 35 37.07 -2.23 -1.74
N ARG A 36 38.27 -2.77 -2.03
CA ARG A 36 38.42 -4.13 -2.57
C ARG A 36 37.92 -5.20 -1.61
N ALA A 37 38.18 -5.03 -0.30
CA ALA A 37 37.71 -5.98 0.70
C ALA A 37 36.18 -5.97 0.85
N GLN A 38 35.53 -4.81 0.70
CA GLN A 38 34.08 -4.67 0.81
C GLN A 38 33.34 -5.09 -0.46
N LEU A 39 33.85 -4.69 -1.63
CA LEU A 39 33.17 -4.92 -2.92
C LEU A 39 33.58 -6.25 -3.58
N GLY A 40 34.73 -6.82 -3.21
CA GLY A 40 35.21 -8.08 -3.79
C GLY A 40 35.35 -8.00 -5.30
N GLU A 41 34.70 -8.91 -6.01
CA GLU A 41 34.68 -8.96 -7.49
C GLU A 41 34.01 -7.73 -8.12
N ASP A 42 33.14 -7.03 -7.39
CA ASP A 42 32.42 -5.86 -7.89
C ASP A 42 33.28 -4.57 -7.84
N TYR A 43 34.48 -4.63 -7.26
CA TYR A 43 35.35 -3.45 -7.13
C TYR A 43 35.73 -2.85 -8.48
N GLU A 44 36.25 -3.65 -9.42
CA GLU A 44 36.72 -3.13 -10.71
C GLU A 44 35.59 -2.44 -11.50
N PRO A 45 34.40 -3.07 -11.67
CA PRO A 45 33.20 -2.42 -12.22
C PRO A 45 32.84 -1.07 -11.62
N LEU A 46 32.97 -0.93 -10.30
CA LEU A 46 32.43 0.21 -9.55
C LEU A 46 33.48 1.25 -9.20
N SER A 47 34.77 0.93 -9.41
CA SER A 47 35.90 1.82 -9.15
C SER A 47 35.82 3.12 -9.96
N GLY A 48 35.13 3.12 -11.11
CA GLY A 48 34.88 4.32 -11.92
C GLY A 48 34.05 5.39 -11.22
N PHE A 49 33.28 5.03 -10.18
CA PHE A 49 32.55 5.99 -9.34
C PHE A 49 33.36 6.49 -8.15
N LEU A 50 34.63 6.09 -8.02
CA LEU A 50 35.50 6.51 -6.93
C LEU A 50 36.42 7.64 -7.40
N ARG A 51 36.35 8.79 -6.71
CA ARG A 51 37.19 9.95 -6.98
C ARG A 51 38.23 10.14 -5.89
N LEU A 52 39.45 10.48 -6.30
CA LEU A 52 40.54 10.84 -5.40
C LEU A 52 40.21 12.11 -4.61
N THR A 53 40.36 12.04 -3.29
CA THR A 53 40.13 13.18 -2.39
C THR A 53 41.36 14.07 -2.21
N GLY A 54 42.54 13.60 -2.64
CA GLY A 54 43.83 14.23 -2.36
C GLY A 54 44.36 13.98 -0.94
N ARG A 55 43.60 13.28 -0.09
CA ARG A 55 44.01 12.91 1.28
C ARG A 55 44.79 11.59 1.27
N LYS A 56 45.69 11.44 2.25
CA LYS A 56 46.39 10.19 2.55
C LYS A 56 45.82 9.58 3.83
N ALA A 57 45.63 8.27 3.85
CA ALA A 57 45.16 7.56 5.03
C ALA A 57 46.26 7.43 6.09
N SER A 58 45.87 7.45 7.35
CA SER A 58 46.74 7.17 8.50
C SER A 58 46.65 5.72 8.99
N GLY A 59 45.63 4.98 8.52
CA GLY A 59 45.37 3.59 8.89
C GLY A 59 45.21 2.67 7.68
N TYR A 60 45.58 1.39 7.86
CA TYR A 60 45.43 0.34 6.85
C TYR A 60 44.68 -0.87 7.46
N PRO A 61 43.78 -1.54 6.72
CA PRO A 61 42.96 -2.62 7.26
C PRO A 61 43.76 -3.73 7.92
N CYS A 62 43.19 -4.31 8.98
CA CYS A 62 43.79 -5.35 9.81
C CYS A 62 42.93 -6.62 9.76
N PRO A 63 43.50 -7.84 9.67
CA PRO A 63 42.73 -9.08 9.77
C PRO A 63 42.09 -9.30 11.15
N TYR A 64 42.52 -8.55 12.17
CA TYR A 64 42.00 -8.60 13.55
C TYR A 64 41.53 -7.21 13.98
N PRO A 65 40.44 -6.66 13.41
CA PRO A 65 40.04 -5.27 13.62
C PRO A 65 39.61 -4.93 15.07
N SER A 66 39.43 -5.93 15.93
CA SER A 66 38.96 -5.78 17.32
C SER A 66 40.06 -5.48 18.36
N GLY A 67 41.32 -5.29 17.95
CA GLY A 67 42.42 -4.91 18.86
C GLY A 67 42.43 -3.42 19.22
N LEU A 68 42.90 -3.08 20.43
CA LEU A 68 43.04 -1.69 20.91
C LEU A 68 44.02 -0.86 20.04
N GLY A 69 44.98 -1.50 19.37
CA GLY A 69 45.92 -0.88 18.43
C GLY A 69 45.55 -1.06 16.96
N CYS A 70 44.28 -1.34 16.64
CA CYS A 70 43.77 -1.51 15.28
C CYS A 70 42.93 -0.29 14.82
N PRO A 71 42.87 0.04 13.51
CA PRO A 71 43.54 -0.61 12.37
C PRO A 71 45.07 -0.43 12.37
N ARG A 72 45.79 -1.07 11.42
CA ARG A 72 47.25 -0.91 11.32
C ARG A 72 47.58 0.57 11.13
N ARG A 73 48.63 1.07 11.76
CA ARG A 73 49.10 2.45 11.56
C ARG A 73 50.00 2.53 10.34
N ILE A 74 49.74 3.47 9.44
CA ILE A 74 50.60 3.78 8.30
C ILE A 74 51.76 4.66 8.79
N VAL A 75 52.99 4.31 8.40
CA VAL A 75 54.21 5.04 8.69
C VAL A 75 54.92 5.32 7.36
N ASP A 76 55.05 6.59 7.01
CA ASP A 76 55.76 7.07 5.82
C ASP A 76 57.19 7.45 6.23
N HIS A 77 58.18 6.71 5.73
CA HIS A 77 59.60 6.97 5.99
C HIS A 77 60.25 7.88 4.93
N GLY A 78 59.49 8.37 3.95
CA GLY A 78 59.98 9.10 2.78
C GLY A 78 60.51 8.18 1.66
N GLY A 79 60.48 8.67 0.42
CA GLY A 79 60.70 7.85 -0.78
C GLY A 79 59.51 6.91 -1.04
N ASP A 80 59.74 5.76 -1.68
CA ASP A 80 58.73 4.70 -1.87
C ASP A 80 58.66 3.72 -0.68
N ASN A 81 59.08 4.17 0.53
CA ASN A 81 59.13 3.35 1.74
C ASN A 81 58.01 3.73 2.71
N ILE A 82 56.80 3.29 2.39
CA ILE A 82 55.61 3.43 3.22
C ILE A 82 55.25 2.06 3.78
N VAL A 83 54.95 1.95 5.06
CA VAL A 83 54.59 0.66 5.68
C VAL A 83 53.39 0.75 6.62
N ALA A 84 52.57 -0.29 6.64
CA ALA A 84 51.53 -0.48 7.64
C ALA A 84 52.03 -1.39 8.77
N VAL A 85 51.94 -0.90 10.01
CA VAL A 85 52.47 -1.58 11.20
C VAL A 85 51.34 -1.90 12.17
N CYS A 86 51.33 -3.12 12.72
CA CYS A 86 50.43 -3.52 13.80
C CYS A 86 50.64 -2.64 15.04
N GLY A 87 49.55 -2.06 15.58
CA GLY A 87 49.59 -1.27 16.81
C GLY A 87 49.43 -2.08 18.10
N ASP A 88 49.06 -3.37 18.02
CA ASP A 88 48.91 -4.22 19.20
C ASP A 88 50.27 -4.66 19.77
N SER A 89 50.30 -4.85 21.10
CA SER A 89 51.41 -5.44 21.84
C SER A 89 50.90 -6.60 22.71
N PRO A 90 51.31 -7.86 22.44
CA PRO A 90 52.22 -8.29 21.36
C PRO A 90 51.60 -8.12 19.97
N LYS A 91 52.45 -8.01 18.94
CA LYS A 91 51.99 -7.85 17.54
C LYS A 91 51.14 -9.06 17.15
N ARG A 92 49.97 -8.78 16.58
CA ARG A 92 49.02 -9.80 16.13
C ARG A 92 48.97 -9.97 14.61
N CYS A 93 49.59 -9.09 13.85
CA CYS A 93 49.63 -9.17 12.40
C CYS A 93 50.93 -8.62 11.82
N ASP A 94 51.26 -9.07 10.62
CA ASP A 94 52.51 -8.73 9.96
C ASP A 94 52.54 -7.27 9.45
N ARG A 95 53.77 -6.76 9.32
CA ARG A 95 54.08 -5.49 8.65
C ARG A 95 53.85 -5.66 7.15
N ILE A 96 53.21 -4.66 6.53
CA ILE A 96 52.94 -4.63 5.09
C ILE A 96 53.69 -3.45 4.48
N GLU A 97 54.37 -3.69 3.37
CA GLU A 97 54.95 -2.63 2.52
C GLU A 97 53.89 -2.09 1.58
N LEU A 98 53.80 -0.77 1.48
CA LEU A 98 52.77 -0.04 0.74
C LEU A 98 53.39 0.87 -0.30
N SER A 99 52.74 0.98 -1.45
CA SER A 99 53.05 2.01 -2.44
C SER A 99 52.34 3.33 -2.08
N PRO A 100 52.77 4.47 -2.66
CA PRO A 100 52.04 5.73 -2.51
C PRO A 100 50.57 5.67 -2.96
N ALA A 101 50.23 4.77 -3.89
CA ALA A 101 48.86 4.58 -4.37
C ALA A 101 47.95 3.88 -3.36
N ASP A 102 48.51 3.03 -2.49
CA ASP A 102 47.74 2.23 -1.51
C ASP A 102 47.22 3.05 -0.34
N ILE A 103 47.78 4.23 -0.12
CA ILE A 103 47.39 5.15 0.96
C ILE A 103 46.49 6.29 0.48
N LEU A 104 46.16 6.34 -0.81
CA LEU A 104 45.27 7.36 -1.35
C LEU A 104 43.83 7.09 -0.92
N VAL A 105 43.18 8.14 -0.45
CA VAL A 105 41.78 8.09 0.00
C VAL A 105 40.86 8.46 -1.16
N TYR A 106 39.91 7.58 -1.42
CA TYR A 106 38.87 7.72 -2.44
C TYR A 106 37.53 7.97 -1.78
N GLU A 107 36.69 8.78 -2.42
CA GLU A 107 35.28 8.95 -2.05
C GLU A 107 34.38 8.64 -3.24
N ILE A 108 33.10 8.35 -2.99
CA ILE A 108 32.14 8.20 -4.08
C ILE A 108 31.88 9.56 -4.74
N ASP A 109 32.05 9.60 -6.05
CA ASP A 109 31.65 10.71 -6.91
C ASP A 109 30.14 10.70 -7.11
N LEU A 110 29.42 11.31 -6.16
CA LEU A 110 27.95 11.39 -6.21
C LEU A 110 27.43 12.08 -7.48
N PRO A 111 27.99 13.20 -7.95
CA PRO A 111 27.61 13.77 -9.25
C PRO A 111 27.71 12.79 -10.42
N GLU A 112 28.82 12.07 -10.55
CA GLU A 112 29.01 11.08 -11.63
C GLU A 112 28.04 9.91 -11.48
N LEU A 113 27.85 9.40 -10.26
CA LEU A 113 26.87 8.35 -9.97
C LEU A 113 25.44 8.79 -10.32
N CYS A 114 25.04 10.02 -9.96
CA CYS A 114 23.71 10.55 -10.28
C CYS A 114 23.50 10.68 -11.79
N ALA A 115 24.51 11.18 -12.50
CA ALA A 115 24.47 11.28 -13.96
C ALA A 115 24.36 9.89 -14.61
N PHE A 116 25.09 8.91 -14.08
CA PHE A 116 24.99 7.52 -14.51
C PHE A 116 23.60 6.94 -14.26
N ILE A 117 23.03 7.11 -13.07
CA ILE A 117 21.68 6.62 -12.72
C ILE A 117 20.64 7.18 -13.69
N ALA A 118 20.71 8.49 -13.99
CA ALA A 118 19.82 9.13 -14.95
C ALA A 118 19.93 8.54 -16.35
N LYS A 119 21.15 8.27 -16.80
CA LYS A 119 21.40 7.63 -18.10
C LYS A 119 20.93 6.18 -18.14
N ALA A 120 21.22 5.41 -17.10
CA ALA A 120 20.88 3.98 -17.02
C ALA A 120 19.37 3.76 -16.97
N LEU A 121 18.65 4.61 -16.22
CA LEU A 121 17.20 4.55 -16.07
C LEU A 121 16.43 5.41 -17.08
N ASP A 122 17.12 5.97 -18.09
CA ASP A 122 16.54 6.72 -19.20
C ASP A 122 15.61 7.88 -18.78
N PHE A 123 16.12 8.79 -17.93
CA PHE A 123 15.42 10.03 -17.60
C PHE A 123 16.32 11.26 -17.75
N GLU A 124 15.72 12.45 -17.82
CA GLU A 124 16.46 13.70 -18.06
C GLU A 124 17.33 14.06 -16.83
N PRO A 125 18.67 14.12 -16.95
CA PRO A 125 19.53 14.38 -15.82
C PRO A 125 19.50 15.85 -15.39
N ALA A 126 19.57 16.10 -14.08
CA ALA A 126 19.86 17.42 -13.54
C ALA A 126 21.29 17.83 -13.94
N ARG A 127 21.48 19.08 -14.38
CA ARG A 127 22.79 19.59 -14.81
C ARG A 127 23.19 20.85 -14.02
N PRO A 128 24.08 20.75 -13.01
CA PRO A 128 24.59 19.51 -12.39
C PRO A 128 23.59 18.91 -11.37
N PRO A 129 23.70 17.61 -11.03
CA PRO A 129 23.06 17.06 -9.85
C PRO A 129 23.53 17.82 -8.62
N LYS A 130 22.61 18.15 -7.72
CA LYS A 130 22.94 18.95 -6.53
C LYS A 130 22.14 18.52 -5.32
N PRO A 131 22.69 18.70 -4.11
CA PRO A 131 21.93 18.54 -2.88
C PRO A 131 20.75 19.51 -2.88
N THR A 132 19.64 19.05 -2.33
CA THR A 132 18.42 19.82 -2.19
C THR A 132 18.61 20.81 -1.06
N LYS A 133 18.18 22.05 -1.26
CA LYS A 133 18.46 23.13 -0.31
C LYS A 133 17.94 22.77 1.09
N GLY A 134 18.84 22.75 2.07
CA GLY A 134 18.51 22.39 3.47
C GLY A 134 18.47 20.89 3.77
N MET A 135 18.81 20.03 2.80
CA MET A 135 18.82 18.57 2.94
C MET A 135 20.10 17.99 2.31
N ASP A 136 21.16 17.83 3.11
CA ASP A 136 22.47 17.35 2.63
C ASP A 136 22.44 15.90 2.12
N ASP A 137 21.53 15.09 2.66
CA ASP A 137 21.34 13.69 2.30
C ASP A 137 20.28 13.48 1.19
N MET A 138 19.80 14.55 0.53
CA MET A 138 18.78 14.48 -0.53
C MET A 138 19.27 15.18 -1.79
N TRP A 139 19.36 14.47 -2.90
CA TRP A 139 19.88 14.99 -4.17
C TRP A 139 18.77 15.09 -5.21
N SER A 140 18.68 16.23 -5.89
CA SER A 140 17.86 16.35 -7.10
C SER A 140 18.70 15.88 -8.29
N ILE A 141 18.28 14.77 -8.91
CA ILE A 141 19.09 14.08 -9.93
C ILE A 141 18.51 14.17 -11.33
N GLY A 142 17.27 14.62 -11.49
CA GLY A 142 16.67 14.83 -12.81
C GLY A 142 15.15 14.90 -12.80
N ALA A 143 14.57 14.68 -13.98
CA ALA A 143 13.13 14.60 -14.17
C ALA A 143 12.74 13.46 -15.11
N CYS A 144 11.69 12.73 -14.76
CA CYS A 144 11.17 11.60 -15.51
C CYS A 144 9.83 11.96 -16.16
N ALA A 145 9.70 11.76 -17.48
CA ALA A 145 8.46 12.00 -18.20
C ALA A 145 7.63 10.71 -18.28
N LEU A 146 6.44 10.70 -17.67
CA LEU A 146 5.56 9.52 -17.71
C LEU A 146 4.71 9.42 -18.97
N SER A 147 4.48 10.52 -19.67
CA SER A 147 3.67 10.61 -20.88
C SER A 147 4.21 11.69 -21.81
N SER A 148 3.90 11.58 -23.10
CA SER A 148 4.31 12.55 -24.15
C SER A 148 3.69 13.95 -23.97
N GLY A 149 2.82 14.14 -22.95
CA GLY A 149 2.05 15.35 -22.69
C GLY A 149 2.64 16.34 -21.68
N GLY A 150 3.84 16.08 -21.14
CA GLY A 150 4.64 17.11 -20.46
C GLY A 150 4.66 17.13 -18.93
N ASP A 151 4.04 16.17 -18.24
CA ASP A 151 4.24 16.03 -16.79
C ASP A 151 5.61 15.39 -16.51
N HIS A 152 6.57 16.24 -16.20
CA HIS A 152 7.90 15.85 -15.75
C HIS A 152 7.91 15.71 -14.22
N LEU A 153 8.06 14.47 -13.75
CA LEU A 153 8.18 14.20 -12.32
C LEU A 153 9.62 14.44 -11.87
N PRO A 154 9.86 15.31 -10.88
CA PRO A 154 11.18 15.48 -10.32
C PRO A 154 11.63 14.17 -9.66
N VAL A 155 12.89 13.79 -9.91
CA VAL A 155 13.52 12.59 -9.38
C VAL A 155 14.56 12.99 -8.33
N TYR A 156 14.42 12.39 -7.15
CA TYR A 156 15.28 12.62 -6.01
C TYR A 156 15.97 11.33 -5.58
N LEU A 157 17.23 11.44 -5.16
CA LEU A 157 17.99 10.37 -4.52
C LEU A 157 18.23 10.74 -3.06
N ALA A 158 17.68 9.95 -2.14
CA ALA A 158 17.97 10.06 -0.72
C ALA A 158 19.10 9.10 -0.32
N LEU A 159 20.07 9.60 0.43
CA LEU A 159 21.19 8.85 1.02
C LEU A 159 21.11 8.92 2.55
N PRO A 160 20.03 8.37 3.15
CA PRO A 160 19.77 8.55 4.57
C PRO A 160 20.84 7.89 5.45
N ARG A 161 21.34 8.64 6.43
CA ARG A 161 22.29 8.13 7.45
C ARG A 161 21.61 7.50 8.66
N SER A 162 20.31 7.74 8.83
CA SER A 162 19.46 7.15 9.87
C SER A 162 17.99 7.18 9.45
N ASP A 163 17.17 6.37 10.11
CA ASP A 163 15.72 6.29 9.85
C ASP A 163 15.01 7.61 10.22
N GLU A 164 15.54 8.36 11.18
CA GLU A 164 15.03 9.69 11.55
C GLU A 164 15.38 10.73 10.48
N ALA A 165 16.63 10.71 9.99
CA ALA A 165 17.07 11.59 8.91
C ALA A 165 16.25 11.34 7.63
N PHE A 166 15.97 10.07 7.31
CA PHE A 166 15.12 9.71 6.18
C PHE A 166 13.69 10.28 6.31
N ARG A 167 13.03 10.01 7.44
CA ARG A 167 11.66 10.51 7.69
C ARG A 167 11.59 12.03 7.65
N HIS A 168 12.60 12.71 8.20
CA HIS A 168 12.69 14.16 8.15
C HIS A 168 12.86 14.67 6.71
N ALA A 169 13.77 14.07 5.94
CA ALA A 169 14.00 14.46 4.55
C ALA A 169 12.76 14.24 3.67
N VAL A 170 12.02 13.14 3.86
CA VAL A 170 10.76 12.90 3.14
C VAL A 170 9.69 13.91 3.55
N ALA A 171 9.57 14.24 4.83
CA ALA A 171 8.62 15.26 5.31
C ALA A 171 8.95 16.65 4.73
N GLU A 172 10.22 17.02 4.66
CA GLU A 172 10.67 18.30 4.07
C GLU A 172 10.45 18.33 2.55
N LEU A 173 10.73 17.22 1.85
CA LEU A 173 10.43 17.07 0.43
C LEU A 173 8.93 17.24 0.15
N MET A 174 8.11 16.70 1.04
CA MET A 174 6.65 16.79 1.00
C MET A 174 6.15 18.23 1.20
N LEU A 175 6.89 19.08 1.92
CA LEU A 175 6.52 20.48 2.13
C LEU A 175 6.99 21.37 0.97
N SER A 176 8.14 21.03 0.38
CA SER A 176 8.78 21.82 -0.68
C SER A 176 8.27 21.49 -2.09
N THR A 177 7.59 20.36 -2.29
CA THR A 177 7.09 19.91 -3.59
C THR A 177 5.56 19.83 -3.59
N SER A 178 4.92 20.51 -4.55
CA SER A 178 3.44 20.60 -4.64
C SER A 178 2.78 19.48 -5.45
N GLY A 179 3.55 18.67 -6.19
CA GLY A 179 3.07 17.60 -7.05
C GLY A 179 3.68 16.23 -6.75
N ALA A 180 3.37 15.26 -7.60
CA ALA A 180 4.01 13.95 -7.57
C ALA A 180 5.51 14.07 -7.85
N PHE A 181 6.29 13.15 -7.27
CA PHE A 181 7.74 13.07 -7.40
C PHE A 181 8.17 11.61 -7.35
N VAL A 182 9.41 11.34 -7.71
CA VAL A 182 10.04 10.02 -7.59
C VAL A 182 11.14 10.10 -6.55
N LEU A 183 11.10 9.21 -5.56
CA LEU A 183 12.13 9.06 -4.56
C LEU A 183 12.87 7.74 -4.77
N LEU A 184 14.18 7.83 -4.95
CA LEU A 184 15.11 6.71 -5.00
C LEU A 184 15.90 6.64 -3.70
N THR A 185 16.14 5.43 -3.19
CA THR A 185 17.13 5.17 -2.14
C THR A 185 18.06 4.04 -2.60
N PRO A 186 19.31 3.94 -2.10
CA PRO A 186 20.15 2.79 -2.40
C PRO A 186 19.48 1.48 -1.96
N LEU A 187 18.98 1.43 -0.73
CA LEU A 187 18.37 0.25 -0.11
C LEU A 187 16.99 0.54 0.47
N SER A 188 16.25 -0.54 0.73
CA SER A 188 14.91 -0.50 1.36
C SER A 188 14.92 -0.41 2.88
N HIS A 189 16.06 -0.68 3.53
CA HIS A 189 16.11 -1.01 4.96
C HIS A 189 15.83 0.16 5.94
N ARG A 190 15.88 1.41 5.45
CA ARG A 190 15.62 2.61 6.27
C ARG A 190 14.22 3.22 6.06
N THR A 191 13.37 2.52 5.31
CA THR A 191 12.02 2.97 4.96
C THR A 191 10.96 2.16 5.68
N ASP A 192 9.94 2.83 6.21
CA ASP A 192 8.78 2.20 6.84
C ASP A 192 7.49 2.31 5.99
N ALA A 193 6.48 1.52 6.37
CA ALA A 193 5.21 1.47 5.66
C ALA A 193 4.43 2.81 5.72
N ASP A 194 4.58 3.56 6.80
CA ASP A 194 3.91 4.86 6.98
C ASP A 194 4.48 5.90 6.01
N THR A 195 5.81 5.97 5.90
CA THR A 195 6.53 6.86 4.99
C THR A 195 6.19 6.54 3.54
N ILE A 196 6.15 5.25 3.16
CA ILE A 196 5.68 4.83 1.83
C ILE A 196 4.22 5.25 1.60
N GLY A 197 3.36 5.09 2.61
CA GLY A 197 1.97 5.51 2.54
C GLY A 197 1.81 7.01 2.29
N ARG A 198 2.63 7.85 2.95
CA ARG A 198 2.65 9.30 2.76
C ARG A 198 3.17 9.71 1.38
N ILE A 199 4.18 9.03 0.86
CA ILE A 199 4.68 9.26 -0.51
C ILE A 199 3.55 8.93 -1.51
N ARG A 200 2.89 7.79 -1.34
CA ARG A 200 1.78 7.35 -2.21
C ARG A 200 0.54 8.23 -2.13
N SER A 201 0.20 8.79 -0.97
CA SER A 201 -0.95 9.69 -0.84
C SER A 201 -0.80 10.99 -1.66
N ARG A 202 0.44 11.34 -2.03
CA ARG A 202 0.79 12.43 -2.96
C ARG A 202 0.99 11.97 -4.40
N GLN A 203 0.56 10.75 -4.74
CA GLN A 203 0.86 10.10 -6.02
C GLN A 203 2.38 10.03 -6.32
N GLY A 204 3.20 10.12 -5.27
CA GLY A 204 4.64 9.97 -5.36
C GLY A 204 5.03 8.50 -5.49
N PHE A 205 6.20 8.27 -6.06
CA PHE A 205 6.75 6.95 -6.29
C PHE A 205 8.00 6.72 -5.46
N TYR A 206 8.19 5.47 -5.02
CA TYR A 206 9.35 5.05 -4.26
C TYR A 206 9.96 3.79 -4.88
N ARG A 207 11.28 3.80 -5.09
CA ARG A 207 12.07 2.68 -5.64
C ARG A 207 13.44 2.62 -4.97
N THR A 208 14.06 1.46 -4.99
CA THR A 208 15.43 1.26 -4.52
C THR A 208 16.37 1.02 -5.69
N LEU A 209 17.61 1.49 -5.59
CA LEU A 209 18.63 1.21 -6.61
C LEU A 209 19.02 -0.28 -6.61
N GLU A 210 18.95 -0.98 -5.47
CA GLU A 210 19.17 -2.43 -5.40
C GLU A 210 18.20 -3.25 -6.27
N ASP A 211 16.98 -2.74 -6.49
CA ASP A 211 15.97 -3.40 -7.34
C ASP A 211 16.07 -2.96 -8.80
N LEU A 212 16.54 -1.73 -9.05
CA LEU A 212 16.54 -1.12 -10.38
C LEU A 212 17.83 -1.38 -11.17
N LEU A 213 18.95 -1.51 -10.47
CA LEU A 213 20.28 -1.57 -11.07
C LEU A 213 21.01 -2.86 -10.66
N SER A 214 21.73 -3.42 -11.61
CA SER A 214 22.49 -4.68 -11.42
C SER A 214 23.73 -4.71 -12.30
N LEU A 215 24.67 -5.60 -12.00
CA LEU A 215 25.81 -5.87 -12.89
C LEU A 215 25.44 -6.97 -13.89
N ASP A 216 25.70 -6.71 -15.17
CA ASP A 216 25.65 -7.73 -16.23
C ASP A 216 26.85 -8.70 -16.16
N ASP A 217 26.87 -9.73 -17.00
CA ASP A 217 27.96 -10.72 -17.08
C ASP A 217 29.33 -10.09 -17.40
N GLN A 218 29.35 -8.88 -17.97
CA GLN A 218 30.56 -8.14 -18.30
C GLN A 218 30.99 -7.19 -17.16
N GLY A 219 30.30 -7.22 -16.02
CA GLY A 219 30.55 -6.33 -14.90
C GLY A 219 30.18 -4.88 -15.22
N ARG A 220 29.21 -4.64 -16.10
CA ARG A 220 28.70 -3.29 -16.35
C ARG A 220 27.42 -3.08 -15.57
N LEU A 221 27.32 -1.92 -14.92
CA LEU A 221 26.10 -1.50 -14.27
C LEU A 221 25.02 -1.24 -15.34
N VAL A 222 23.87 -1.90 -15.21
CA VAL A 222 22.77 -1.82 -16.15
C VAL A 222 21.44 -1.74 -15.40
N ALA A 223 20.46 -1.08 -16.03
CA ALA A 223 19.07 -1.11 -15.57
C ALA A 223 18.30 -2.21 -16.31
N GLY A 224 17.39 -2.88 -15.61
CA GLY A 224 16.50 -3.87 -16.23
C GLY A 224 15.43 -3.24 -17.12
N SER A 225 15.01 -2.01 -16.81
CA SER A 225 14.04 -1.24 -17.60
C SER A 225 14.20 0.26 -17.34
N SER A 226 13.50 1.10 -18.11
CA SER A 226 13.49 2.56 -17.88
C SER A 226 12.74 2.91 -16.60
N LEU A 227 13.07 4.04 -15.96
CA LEU A 227 12.31 4.53 -14.82
C LEU A 227 10.85 4.76 -15.19
N ALA A 228 10.57 5.29 -16.38
CA ALA A 228 9.20 5.50 -16.83
C ALA A 228 8.39 4.17 -16.86
N ASP A 229 9.00 3.08 -17.34
CA ASP A 229 8.35 1.77 -17.36
C ASP A 229 8.16 1.18 -15.95
N GLU A 230 9.12 1.35 -15.05
CA GLU A 230 9.01 0.95 -13.65
C GLU A 230 7.87 1.67 -12.92
N LEU A 231 7.71 2.96 -13.20
CA LEU A 231 6.67 3.80 -12.62
C LEU A 231 5.29 3.51 -13.24
N ARG A 232 5.25 3.21 -14.54
CA ARG A 232 4.05 2.67 -15.21
C ARG A 232 3.69 1.28 -14.71
N GLY A 233 4.65 0.48 -14.27
CA GLY A 233 4.39 -0.79 -13.59
C GLY A 233 3.85 -0.64 -12.17
N ASP A 234 4.13 0.49 -11.50
CA ASP A 234 3.50 0.84 -10.21
C ASP A 234 2.13 1.50 -10.36
N ARG A 235 1.93 2.26 -11.45
CA ARG A 235 0.60 2.61 -11.94
C ARG A 235 0.00 1.40 -12.61
N ASP A 236 -0.46 0.45 -11.80
CA ASP A 236 -1.06 -0.79 -12.25
C ASP A 236 -1.81 -0.61 -13.59
N PRO A 237 -1.28 -1.16 -14.72
CA PRO A 237 -2.00 -1.16 -16.00
C PRO A 237 -3.34 -1.93 -15.91
N THR A 238 -3.58 -2.56 -14.77
CA THR A 238 -4.79 -3.25 -14.33
C THR A 238 -5.39 -2.71 -13.02
N GLU A 239 -5.12 -1.47 -12.62
CA GLU A 239 -6.05 -0.77 -11.72
C GLU A 239 -7.30 -0.48 -12.56
N VAL A 240 -8.19 -1.48 -12.63
CA VAL A 240 -9.60 -1.20 -12.86
C VAL A 240 -9.92 -0.19 -11.75
N PRO A 241 -10.19 1.07 -12.11
CA PRO A 241 -10.52 2.10 -11.13
C PRO A 241 -11.60 1.54 -10.23
N ASP A 242 -11.61 1.89 -8.94
CA ASP A 242 -12.64 1.40 -8.04
C ASP A 242 -14.01 1.69 -8.68
N THR A 243 -14.68 0.66 -9.16
CA THR A 243 -15.83 0.80 -10.07
C THR A 243 -17.00 0.22 -9.36
N PHE A 244 -18.12 0.93 -9.41
CA PHE A 244 -19.38 0.46 -8.88
C PHE A 244 -20.48 0.85 -9.89
N ARG A 245 -20.46 0.19 -11.04
CA ARG A 245 -21.29 0.55 -12.19
C ARG A 245 -22.20 -0.58 -12.61
N ARG A 246 -23.41 -0.25 -13.03
CA ARG A 246 -24.33 -1.20 -13.66
C ARG A 246 -24.17 -1.21 -15.18
N THR A 247 -23.86 -2.38 -15.74
CA THR A 247 -23.80 -2.65 -17.18
C THR A 247 -24.88 -3.67 -17.54
N GLY A 248 -26.03 -3.19 -18.03
CA GLY A 248 -27.19 -4.03 -18.38
C GLY A 248 -27.87 -4.67 -17.16
N GLU A 249 -27.88 -6.01 -17.10
CA GLU A 249 -28.43 -6.81 -16.00
C GLU A 249 -27.44 -7.09 -14.86
N TYR A 250 -26.20 -6.62 -15.01
CA TYR A 250 -25.11 -6.94 -14.10
C TYR A 250 -24.41 -5.68 -13.60
N TRP A 251 -23.73 -5.81 -12.47
CA TRP A 251 -22.87 -4.82 -11.87
C TRP A 251 -21.41 -5.21 -12.10
N GLU A 252 -20.64 -4.30 -12.68
CA GLU A 252 -19.19 -4.32 -12.69
C GLU A 252 -18.72 -3.65 -11.40
N ILE A 253 -18.14 -4.46 -10.51
CA ILE A 253 -17.61 -3.97 -9.23
C ILE A 253 -16.13 -4.25 -9.20
N ALA A 254 -15.32 -3.19 -9.10
CA ALA A 254 -13.88 -3.27 -8.92
C ALA A 254 -13.49 -2.58 -7.62
N PHE A 255 -12.61 -3.21 -6.85
CA PHE A 255 -12.06 -2.62 -5.64
C PHE A 255 -10.63 -3.09 -5.42
N ARG A 256 -9.67 -2.15 -5.35
CA ARG A 256 -8.23 -2.43 -5.14
C ARG A 256 -7.68 -3.49 -6.11
N GLY A 257 -7.94 -3.32 -7.40
CA GLY A 257 -7.41 -4.18 -8.48
C GLY A 257 -8.11 -5.53 -8.67
N LYS A 258 -9.12 -5.89 -7.86
CA LYS A 258 -9.98 -7.07 -8.11
C LYS A 258 -11.32 -6.66 -8.66
N GLN A 259 -11.86 -7.39 -9.64
CA GLN A 259 -13.15 -7.12 -10.27
C GLN A 259 -14.08 -8.34 -10.21
N ILE A 260 -15.37 -8.11 -9.97
CA ILE A 260 -16.44 -9.10 -10.12
C ILE A 260 -17.60 -8.58 -10.93
N ARG A 261 -18.44 -9.53 -11.34
CA ARG A 261 -19.73 -9.28 -11.97
C ARG A 261 -20.85 -9.87 -11.13
N LEU A 262 -21.73 -9.04 -10.57
CA LEU A 262 -22.91 -9.50 -9.81
C LEU A 262 -24.20 -9.23 -10.58
N LYS A 263 -25.18 -10.11 -10.48
CA LYS A 263 -26.53 -9.83 -11.03
C LYS A 263 -27.16 -8.66 -10.27
N ASP A 264 -27.95 -7.86 -10.97
CA ASP A 264 -28.64 -6.72 -10.37
C ASP A 264 -29.50 -7.10 -9.15
N ALA A 265 -29.36 -6.30 -8.09
CA ALA A 265 -30.04 -6.50 -6.83
C ALA A 265 -30.32 -5.14 -6.19
N LYS A 266 -31.45 -5.04 -5.47
CA LYS A 266 -31.86 -3.80 -4.79
C LYS A 266 -30.78 -3.27 -3.85
N GLY A 267 -30.02 -4.15 -3.19
CA GLY A 267 -28.94 -3.76 -2.28
C GLY A 267 -27.76 -3.10 -2.98
N LEU A 268 -27.42 -3.51 -4.21
CA LEU A 268 -26.35 -2.88 -5.00
C LEU A 268 -26.76 -1.46 -5.41
N ARG A 269 -28.01 -1.27 -5.83
CA ARG A 269 -28.56 0.07 -6.11
C ARG A 269 -28.57 0.97 -4.87
N CYS A 270 -28.90 0.42 -3.69
CA CYS A 270 -28.79 1.19 -2.43
C CYS A 270 -27.33 1.59 -2.14
N LEU A 271 -26.37 0.69 -2.38
CA LEU A 271 -24.95 0.97 -2.19
C LEU A 271 -24.45 2.04 -3.15
N GLU A 272 -24.82 1.99 -4.44
CA GLU A 272 -24.50 3.03 -5.43
C GLU A 272 -24.89 4.43 -4.93
N VAL A 273 -26.12 4.60 -4.45
CA VAL A 273 -26.61 5.90 -3.93
C VAL A 273 -25.76 6.41 -2.76
N LEU A 274 -25.39 5.52 -1.83
CA LEU A 274 -24.58 5.87 -0.66
C LEU A 274 -23.12 6.18 -1.06
N LEU A 275 -22.54 5.41 -1.97
CA LEU A 275 -21.18 5.58 -2.46
C LEU A 275 -21.02 6.87 -3.29
N GLN A 276 -22.06 7.27 -4.03
CA GLN A 276 -22.08 8.54 -4.79
C GLN A 276 -22.11 9.79 -3.90
N HIS A 277 -22.46 9.65 -2.62
CA HIS A 277 -22.60 10.77 -1.70
C HIS A 277 -21.88 10.52 -0.36
N PRO A 278 -20.54 10.44 -0.35
CA PRO A 278 -19.77 10.29 0.89
C PRO A 278 -20.09 11.40 1.89
N GLY A 279 -20.26 11.04 3.16
CA GLY A 279 -20.52 11.98 4.26
C GLY A 279 -21.99 12.38 4.44
N ARG A 280 -22.88 12.08 3.48
CA ARG A 280 -24.30 12.42 3.57
C ARG A 280 -25.10 11.35 4.32
N ASP A 281 -25.94 11.80 5.24
CA ASP A 281 -26.94 10.95 5.89
C ASP A 281 -28.21 10.90 5.01
N PHE A 282 -28.72 9.69 4.78
CA PHE A 282 -29.92 9.42 3.99
C PHE A 282 -30.99 8.78 4.85
N GLU A 283 -32.23 9.26 4.69
CA GLU A 283 -33.36 8.55 5.23
C GLU A 283 -33.65 7.28 4.39
N PRO A 284 -34.02 6.16 5.01
CA PRO A 284 -34.33 4.90 4.32
C PRO A 284 -35.38 5.03 3.23
N ILE A 285 -36.32 5.96 3.37
CA ILE A 285 -37.37 6.21 2.37
C ILE A 285 -36.82 6.94 1.13
N GLU A 286 -35.84 7.83 1.33
CA GLU A 286 -35.14 8.54 0.26
C GLU A 286 -34.32 7.57 -0.59
N ILE A 287 -33.65 6.61 0.07
CA ILE A 287 -32.92 5.54 -0.64
C ILE A 287 -33.91 4.68 -1.45
N GLU A 288 -35.06 4.29 -0.89
CA GLU A 288 -36.05 3.52 -1.65
C GLU A 288 -36.59 4.28 -2.86
N GLN A 289 -36.81 5.59 -2.75
CA GLN A 289 -37.27 6.45 -3.85
C GLN A 289 -36.21 6.62 -4.95
N ALA A 290 -34.95 6.83 -4.56
CA ALA A 290 -33.83 6.91 -5.49
C ALA A 290 -33.64 5.59 -6.27
N VAL A 291 -33.83 4.45 -5.60
CA VAL A 291 -33.70 3.11 -6.21
C VAL A 291 -34.91 2.71 -7.06
N GLY A 292 -36.11 3.19 -6.71
CA GLY A 292 -37.37 2.86 -7.38
C GLY A 292 -37.67 3.65 -8.66
N SER A 293 -37.01 4.78 -8.88
CA SER A 293 -37.31 5.72 -9.98
C SER A 293 -36.52 5.49 -11.27
N ARG A 294 -35.69 4.44 -11.35
CA ARG A 294 -34.80 4.17 -12.49
C ARG A 294 -35.38 3.06 -13.39
N PRO A 295 -35.59 3.29 -14.70
CA PRO A 295 -36.31 2.35 -15.56
C PRO A 295 -35.62 0.99 -15.65
N ALA A 296 -36.42 -0.08 -15.58
CA ALA A 296 -36.00 -1.41 -15.97
C ALA A 296 -35.72 -1.43 -17.50
N PRO A 297 -34.76 -2.24 -17.99
CA PRO A 297 -34.57 -2.43 -19.42
C PRO A 297 -35.86 -2.98 -20.06
N PRO A 298 -36.09 -2.75 -21.36
CA PRO A 298 -37.30 -3.19 -22.03
C PRO A 298 -37.44 -4.72 -21.95
N PRO A 299 -38.67 -5.24 -21.80
CA PRO A 299 -38.91 -6.66 -21.67
C PRO A 299 -38.47 -7.38 -22.95
N THR A 300 -37.70 -8.46 -22.81
CA THR A 300 -37.53 -9.45 -23.87
C THR A 300 -38.66 -10.46 -23.73
N ASP A 301 -39.36 -10.68 -24.85
CA ASP A 301 -40.53 -11.55 -24.97
C ASP A 301 -40.25 -12.96 -24.46
N HIS A 302 -40.95 -13.38 -23.40
CA HIS A 302 -41.42 -14.75 -23.24
C HIS A 302 -42.88 -14.71 -22.74
N PRO A 303 -43.81 -15.42 -23.42
CA PRO A 303 -45.24 -15.36 -23.14
C PRO A 303 -45.64 -16.27 -21.97
N ASP A 304 -46.86 -16.04 -21.47
CA ASP A 304 -47.66 -16.84 -20.53
C ASP A 304 -47.45 -16.61 -19.01
N HIS A 305 -48.19 -15.64 -18.45
CA HIS A 305 -49.38 -15.96 -17.64
C HIS A 305 -50.18 -14.69 -17.24
N ASP A 306 -51.48 -14.77 -17.51
CA ASP A 306 -52.58 -13.81 -17.31
C ASP A 306 -52.72 -13.24 -15.87
N PRO A 307 -53.18 -11.98 -15.66
CA PRO A 307 -53.36 -11.40 -14.34
C PRO A 307 -54.78 -11.63 -13.79
N ARG A 308 -54.87 -11.70 -12.44
CA ARG A 308 -56.06 -11.62 -11.55
C ARG A 308 -56.54 -12.97 -10.96
N VAL A 309 -56.31 -13.16 -9.65
CA VAL A 309 -57.24 -13.80 -8.68
C VAL A 309 -56.88 -13.23 -7.30
N ALA A 310 -57.69 -12.35 -6.71
CA ALA A 310 -58.75 -12.61 -5.72
C ALA A 310 -58.30 -13.34 -4.43
N SER A 311 -58.71 -12.75 -3.31
CA SER A 311 -58.56 -13.21 -1.93
C SER A 311 -59.13 -14.61 -1.69
N VAL A 312 -58.43 -15.42 -0.88
CA VAL A 312 -59.04 -16.49 -0.08
C VAL A 312 -58.41 -16.46 1.31
N ASP A 313 -59.29 -16.57 2.30
CA ASP A 313 -59.11 -16.44 3.74
C ASP A 313 -58.91 -17.82 4.40
N LEU A 314 -58.54 -17.79 5.70
CA LEU A 314 -58.63 -18.83 6.76
C LEU A 314 -57.34 -19.59 7.20
N GLY A 315 -56.88 -19.27 8.42
CA GLY A 315 -55.99 -20.06 9.28
C GLY A 315 -55.66 -19.31 10.59
N PRO A 316 -55.55 -19.98 11.77
CA PRO A 316 -56.10 -19.52 13.05
C PRO A 316 -55.27 -18.44 13.80
N GLN A 317 -55.99 -17.61 14.54
CA GLN A 317 -55.50 -16.48 15.33
C GLN A 317 -54.55 -16.93 16.45
N ALA A 318 -53.28 -16.52 16.40
CA ALA A 318 -52.35 -16.69 17.51
C ALA A 318 -52.65 -15.67 18.63
N ASP A 319 -52.66 -16.16 19.87
CA ASP A 319 -52.97 -15.39 21.07
C ASP A 319 -52.05 -14.17 21.26
N LYS A 320 -52.66 -13.00 21.49
CA LYS A 320 -51.97 -11.71 21.71
C LYS A 320 -50.89 -11.76 22.80
N LYS A 321 -51.09 -12.58 23.83
CA LYS A 321 -50.14 -12.82 24.92
C LYS A 321 -48.84 -13.48 24.44
N THR A 322 -48.96 -14.38 23.47
CA THR A 322 -47.83 -15.11 22.87
C THR A 322 -46.99 -14.19 22.00
N LEU A 323 -47.61 -13.26 21.27
CA LEU A 323 -46.88 -12.27 20.46
C LEU A 323 -46.06 -11.29 21.31
N ASP A 324 -46.59 -10.83 22.45
CA ASP A 324 -45.86 -9.95 23.35
C ASP A 324 -44.74 -10.70 24.10
N GLN A 325 -44.93 -11.98 24.41
CA GLN A 325 -43.87 -12.85 24.95
C GLN A 325 -42.74 -13.09 23.94
N CYS A 326 -43.06 -13.35 22.67
CA CYS A 326 -42.05 -13.50 21.61
C CYS A 326 -41.25 -12.22 21.39
N ARG A 327 -41.88 -11.04 21.44
CA ARG A 327 -41.18 -9.75 21.34
C ARG A 327 -40.24 -9.52 22.52
N LYS A 328 -40.71 -9.75 23.74
CA LYS A 328 -39.87 -9.65 24.94
C LYS A 328 -38.66 -10.59 24.84
N ARG A 329 -38.88 -11.83 24.39
CA ARG A 329 -37.80 -12.81 24.22
C ARG A 329 -36.77 -12.38 23.16
N LEU A 330 -37.19 -11.73 22.08
CA LEU A 330 -36.24 -11.20 21.07
C LEU A 330 -35.37 -10.07 21.63
N ASP A 331 -35.93 -9.21 22.49
CA ASP A 331 -35.15 -8.15 23.13
C ASP A 331 -34.18 -8.72 24.18
N ASP A 332 -34.60 -9.75 24.92
CA ASP A 332 -33.74 -10.48 25.85
C ASP A 332 -32.58 -11.18 25.09
N ILE A 333 -32.87 -11.89 24.00
CA ILE A 333 -31.85 -12.55 23.15
C ILE A 333 -30.83 -11.53 22.61
N ARG A 334 -31.27 -10.33 22.23
CA ARG A 334 -30.37 -9.26 21.75
C ARG A 334 -29.43 -8.77 22.85
N ALA A 335 -29.93 -8.61 24.08
CA ALA A 335 -29.09 -8.24 25.22
C ALA A 335 -28.07 -9.35 25.53
N GLU A 336 -28.52 -10.61 25.55
CA GLU A 336 -27.65 -11.77 25.79
C GLU A 336 -26.58 -11.96 24.68
N LEU A 337 -26.89 -11.60 23.43
CA LEU A 337 -25.93 -11.63 22.31
C LEU A 337 -24.84 -10.56 22.45
N VAL A 338 -25.15 -9.39 23.00
CA VAL A 338 -24.16 -8.34 23.27
C VAL A 338 -23.18 -8.82 24.34
N GLU A 339 -23.70 -9.41 25.42
CA GLU A 339 -22.88 -9.97 26.50
C GLU A 339 -22.05 -11.17 26.04
N ALA A 340 -22.63 -12.08 25.25
CA ALA A 340 -21.92 -13.25 24.71
C ALA A 340 -20.76 -12.83 23.78
N LYS A 341 -20.95 -11.78 22.97
CA LYS A 341 -19.89 -11.22 22.12
C LYS A 341 -18.81 -10.52 22.93
N ALA A 342 -19.17 -9.77 23.96
CA ALA A 342 -18.22 -9.12 24.86
C ALA A 342 -17.32 -10.16 25.57
N ASN A 343 -17.90 -11.31 25.93
CA ASN A 343 -17.19 -12.41 26.58
C ASN A 343 -16.57 -13.42 25.60
N GLN A 344 -16.61 -13.16 24.28
CA GLN A 344 -16.12 -14.05 23.22
C GLN A 344 -16.68 -15.49 23.25
N ASP A 345 -17.88 -15.69 23.81
CA ASP A 345 -18.53 -17.00 23.87
C ASP A 345 -19.24 -17.31 22.55
N ARG A 346 -18.50 -17.94 21.64
CA ARG A 346 -18.96 -18.30 20.30
C ARG A 346 -20.11 -19.32 20.33
N GLY A 347 -20.04 -20.30 21.22
CA GLY A 347 -21.06 -21.36 21.33
C GLY A 347 -22.39 -20.85 21.91
N LYS A 348 -22.36 -19.86 22.82
CA LYS A 348 -23.57 -19.16 23.27
C LYS A 348 -24.12 -18.23 22.19
N SER A 349 -23.25 -17.57 21.44
CA SER A 349 -23.65 -16.67 20.34
C SER A 349 -24.36 -17.41 19.21
N GLU A 350 -23.86 -18.57 18.78
CA GLU A 350 -24.47 -19.38 17.72
C GLU A 350 -25.86 -19.89 18.15
N ARG A 351 -26.02 -20.41 19.37
CA ARG A 351 -27.32 -20.85 19.91
C ARG A 351 -28.36 -19.74 20.01
N LEU A 352 -27.95 -18.56 20.46
CA LEU A 352 -28.86 -17.40 20.57
C LEU A 352 -29.31 -16.88 19.20
N LEU A 353 -28.47 -16.98 18.17
CA LEU A 353 -28.84 -16.64 16.80
C LEU A 353 -29.83 -17.64 16.20
N GLU A 354 -29.67 -18.93 16.46
CA GLU A 354 -30.64 -19.96 16.06
C GLU A 354 -32.00 -19.76 16.76
N GLU A 355 -31.98 -19.41 18.06
CA GLU A 355 -33.20 -19.09 18.81
C GLU A 355 -33.88 -17.82 18.26
N GLU A 356 -33.11 -16.78 17.91
CA GLU A 356 -33.62 -15.57 17.25
C GLU A 356 -34.32 -15.92 15.92
N GLU A 357 -33.75 -16.83 15.13
CA GLU A 357 -34.33 -17.27 13.85
C GLU A 357 -35.64 -18.04 14.07
N GLN A 358 -35.68 -18.95 15.05
CA GLN A 358 -36.89 -19.71 15.40
C GLN A 358 -38.04 -18.81 15.87
N VAL A 359 -37.77 -17.83 16.74
CA VAL A 359 -38.79 -16.89 17.22
C VAL A 359 -39.28 -15.97 16.09
N ASN A 360 -38.39 -15.54 15.19
CA ASN A 360 -38.79 -14.75 14.02
C ASN A 360 -39.59 -15.56 12.98
N ALA A 361 -39.26 -16.84 12.78
CA ALA A 361 -40.02 -17.73 11.93
C ALA A 361 -41.43 -17.96 12.49
N TYR A 362 -41.54 -18.17 13.81
CA TYR A 362 -42.82 -18.28 14.51
C TYR A 362 -43.68 -17.01 14.34
N LEU A 363 -43.09 -15.82 14.54
CA LEU A 363 -43.79 -14.54 14.35
C LEU A 363 -44.23 -14.30 12.90
N SER A 364 -43.44 -14.75 11.93
CA SER A 364 -43.76 -14.62 10.50
C SER A 364 -44.94 -15.51 10.11
N ASN A 365 -45.02 -16.71 10.68
CA ASN A 365 -46.12 -17.64 10.45
C ASN A 365 -47.40 -17.24 11.19
N ALA A 366 -47.28 -16.65 12.39
CA ALA A 366 -48.41 -16.25 13.23
C ALA A 366 -49.17 -14.99 12.75
N LEU A 367 -48.64 -14.24 11.77
CA LEU A 367 -49.19 -12.95 11.32
C LEU A 367 -49.63 -12.95 9.84
N GLY A 368 -50.28 -14.05 9.42
CA GLY A 368 -50.96 -14.18 8.13
C GLY A 368 -52.19 -13.28 7.95
N LEU A 369 -52.61 -13.12 6.70
CA LEU A 369 -53.54 -12.10 6.17
C LEU A 369 -54.94 -12.05 6.84
N GLY A 370 -55.24 -10.95 7.55
CA GLY A 370 -56.61 -10.39 7.63
C GLY A 370 -57.18 -10.15 9.04
N GLY A 371 -57.42 -8.88 9.43
CA GLY A 371 -58.23 -8.58 10.62
C GLY A 371 -57.87 -7.31 11.41
N ARG A 372 -57.72 -6.16 10.74
CA ARG A 372 -57.24 -4.86 11.27
C ARG A 372 -58.04 -4.26 12.44
N ALA A 373 -57.33 -3.54 13.31
CA ALA A 373 -57.61 -2.13 13.55
C ALA A 373 -56.32 -1.31 13.73
N ARG A 374 -56.08 -0.46 12.72
CA ARG A 374 -55.13 0.66 12.62
C ARG A 374 -54.55 1.18 13.95
N ARG A 375 -53.28 0.90 14.20
CA ARG A 375 -52.31 1.96 14.54
C ARG A 375 -51.27 1.98 13.43
N LEU A 376 -50.97 3.19 12.97
CA LEU A 376 -50.26 3.50 11.74
C LEU A 376 -49.09 2.55 11.46
N ARG A 377 -49.19 1.90 10.31
CA ARG A 377 -48.11 1.35 9.50
C ARG A 377 -47.01 2.43 9.46
N ASP A 378 -45.90 2.27 10.18
CA ASP A 378 -44.77 3.19 10.09
C ASP A 378 -44.04 2.89 8.75
N PRO A 379 -44.24 3.70 7.69
CA PRO A 379 -43.56 3.47 6.42
C PRO A 379 -42.03 3.56 6.58
N GLY A 380 -41.53 4.38 7.50
CA GLY A 380 -40.10 4.53 7.79
C GLY A 380 -39.50 3.26 8.41
N LYS A 381 -40.20 2.60 9.33
CA LYS A 381 -39.75 1.29 9.85
C LYS A 381 -39.67 0.22 8.75
N ARG A 382 -40.66 0.17 7.85
CA ARG A 382 -40.65 -0.80 6.75
C ARG A 382 -39.55 -0.51 5.72
N ALA A 383 -39.33 0.76 5.38
CA ALA A 383 -38.23 1.18 4.52
C ALA A 383 -36.87 0.83 5.14
N ARG A 384 -36.68 1.09 6.45
CA ARG A 384 -35.50 0.66 7.23
C ARG A 384 -35.24 -0.83 7.12
N ASP A 385 -36.24 -1.65 7.43
CA ASP A 385 -36.11 -3.11 7.46
C ASP A 385 -35.77 -3.64 6.04
N ARG A 386 -36.36 -3.05 4.99
CA ARG A 386 -36.09 -3.40 3.58
C ARG A 386 -34.71 -2.98 3.09
N VAL A 387 -34.29 -1.73 3.33
CA VAL A 387 -32.96 -1.24 2.95
C VAL A 387 -31.89 -2.04 3.66
N ARG A 388 -32.07 -2.30 4.97
CA ARG A 388 -31.15 -3.13 5.77
C ARG A 388 -31.04 -4.55 5.23
N ALA A 389 -32.17 -5.19 4.92
CA ALA A 389 -32.18 -6.54 4.35
C ALA A 389 -31.53 -6.58 2.96
N ALA A 390 -31.81 -5.58 2.11
CA ALA A 390 -31.26 -5.48 0.77
C ALA A 390 -29.72 -5.30 0.79
N ILE A 391 -29.21 -4.32 1.56
CA ILE A 391 -27.77 -4.08 1.70
C ILE A 391 -27.08 -5.32 2.28
N ARG A 392 -27.65 -5.96 3.32
CA ARG A 392 -27.08 -7.18 3.92
C ARG A 392 -26.96 -8.32 2.91
N SER A 393 -27.99 -8.52 2.08
CA SER A 393 -27.98 -9.56 1.04
C SER A 393 -26.88 -9.31 0.00
N SER A 394 -26.77 -8.08 -0.52
CA SER A 394 -25.74 -7.72 -1.48
C SER A 394 -24.33 -7.78 -0.89
N ARG A 395 -24.14 -7.36 0.37
CA ARG A 395 -22.86 -7.50 1.07
C ARG A 395 -22.44 -8.95 1.25
N ARG A 396 -23.37 -9.87 1.49
CA ARG A 396 -23.06 -11.31 1.53
C ARG A 396 -22.59 -11.85 0.17
N ALA A 397 -23.14 -11.34 -0.93
CA ALA A 397 -22.67 -11.68 -2.27
C ALA A 397 -21.27 -11.09 -2.55
N ILE A 398 -21.02 -9.85 -2.13
CA ILE A 398 -19.70 -9.20 -2.23
C ILE A 398 -18.67 -9.94 -1.39
N LEU A 399 -18.96 -10.29 -0.13
CA LEU A 399 -18.03 -10.97 0.78
C LEU A 399 -17.49 -12.29 0.21
N ARG A 400 -18.28 -13.02 -0.57
CA ARG A 400 -17.86 -14.28 -1.18
C ARG A 400 -16.77 -14.12 -2.24
N GLU A 401 -16.77 -13.00 -2.95
CA GLU A 401 -15.95 -12.82 -4.16
C GLU A 401 -14.94 -11.63 -4.02
N LEU A 402 -15.28 -10.57 -3.29
CA LEU A 402 -14.39 -9.49 -2.83
C LEU A 402 -14.52 -9.22 -1.32
N PRO A 403 -13.82 -10.01 -0.48
CA PRO A 403 -13.74 -9.76 0.97
C PRO A 403 -13.25 -8.35 1.32
N ALA A 404 -12.25 -7.83 0.59
CA ALA A 404 -11.67 -6.51 0.86
C ALA A 404 -12.67 -5.36 0.70
N LEU A 405 -13.63 -5.47 -0.22
CA LEU A 405 -14.70 -4.50 -0.36
C LEU A 405 -15.71 -4.60 0.80
N ASP A 406 -16.05 -5.81 1.25
CA ASP A 406 -16.96 -5.97 2.39
C ASP A 406 -16.35 -5.45 3.70
N GLU A 407 -15.04 -5.63 3.92
CA GLU A 407 -14.31 -5.05 5.05
C GLU A 407 -14.39 -3.51 5.03
N HIS A 408 -14.12 -2.91 3.88
CA HIS A 408 -14.25 -1.46 3.68
C HIS A 408 -15.66 -0.97 3.97
N LEU A 409 -16.68 -1.62 3.39
CA LEU A 409 -18.08 -1.26 3.61
C LEU A 409 -18.49 -1.46 5.08
N THR A 410 -17.92 -2.44 5.80
CA THR A 410 -18.18 -2.64 7.24
C THR A 410 -17.63 -1.49 8.07
N ALA A 411 -16.42 -1.04 7.77
CA ALA A 411 -15.75 0.04 8.50
C ALA A 411 -16.40 1.41 8.24
N THR A 412 -16.96 1.62 7.06
CA THR A 412 -17.35 2.94 6.55
C THR A 412 -18.85 3.16 6.44
N LEU A 413 -19.68 2.11 6.32
CA LEU A 413 -21.14 2.27 6.33
C LEU A 413 -21.68 2.29 7.75
N LYS A 414 -22.40 3.36 8.07
CA LYS A 414 -23.22 3.47 9.29
C LYS A 414 -24.68 3.26 8.92
N GLY A 415 -25.35 2.36 9.64
CA GLY A 415 -26.78 2.07 9.42
C GLY A 415 -27.56 2.11 10.72
N GLY A 416 -28.79 2.63 10.65
CA GLY A 416 -29.68 2.75 11.81
C GLY A 416 -31.01 3.42 11.45
N ALA A 417 -31.32 4.55 12.11
CA ALA A 417 -32.41 5.43 11.70
C ALA A 417 -32.13 6.06 10.33
N GLU A 418 -30.87 6.45 10.11
CA GLU A 418 -30.32 6.99 8.86
C GLU A 418 -29.19 6.07 8.36
N TRP A 419 -28.82 6.23 7.10
CA TRP A 419 -27.69 5.53 6.47
C TRP A 419 -26.68 6.53 5.92
N SER A 420 -25.40 6.28 6.18
CA SER A 420 -24.32 7.07 5.58
C SER A 420 -23.08 6.24 5.27
N TYR A 421 -22.34 6.71 4.27
CA TYR A 421 -21.03 6.20 3.89
C TYR A 421 -19.97 7.21 4.29
N ARG A 422 -19.09 6.86 5.23
CA ARG A 422 -18.07 7.76 5.80
C ARG A 422 -16.67 7.10 5.80
N PRO A 423 -15.96 7.13 4.67
CA PRO A 423 -14.57 6.67 4.62
C PRO A 423 -13.61 7.73 5.19
N GLU A 424 -12.50 7.28 5.80
CA GLU A 424 -11.38 8.17 6.18
C GLU A 424 -10.65 8.70 4.93
N HIS A 425 -10.54 7.86 3.90
CA HIS A 425 -10.09 8.21 2.56
C HIS A 425 -11.08 7.63 1.55
N SER A 426 -11.77 8.48 0.79
CA SER A 426 -12.73 7.99 -0.23
C SER A 426 -11.97 7.36 -1.39
N PRO A 427 -12.29 6.11 -1.77
CA PRO A 427 -11.83 5.57 -3.03
C PRO A 427 -12.39 6.39 -4.21
N ASP A 428 -11.66 6.43 -5.33
CA ASP A 428 -12.06 7.16 -6.55
C ASP A 428 -13.09 6.36 -7.36
N TRP A 429 -14.31 6.30 -6.84
CA TRP A 429 -15.39 5.48 -7.39
C TRP A 429 -15.83 5.96 -8.79
N ARG A 430 -15.83 5.05 -9.76
CA ARG A 430 -16.47 5.23 -11.08
C ARG A 430 -17.83 4.52 -11.11
N PHE A 431 -18.89 5.26 -11.44
CA PHE A 431 -20.27 4.78 -11.45
C PHE A 431 -20.83 4.48 -12.84
#